data_AF-A0A3M5TYG6-F1
#
_entry.id   AF-A0A3M5TYG6-F1
#
_cell.length_a   1.000
_cell.length_b   1.000
_cell.length_c   1.000
_cell.angle_alpha   90.00
_cell.angle_beta   90.00
_cell.angle_gamma   90.00
#
_symmetry.space_group_name_H-M   'P 1'
#
loop_
_entity.id
_entity.type
_entity.pdbx_description
1 polymer ?
#
loop_
_entity_poly.entity_id
_entity_poly.type
_entity_poly.pdbx_seq_one_letter_code
_entity_poly.pdbx_strand_id
1 'polypeptide(L)'
;MGRQLIEEARDGMVASPAYLATHGMPDSLESLQAHDCASAAYPGGSTTWRMLGPDAKIHDVQLSSRFNANTAQALRKATLAGLGIALLPATLIRADLRNGLLVPVLAQYQRTSHGLHVLYPSRQQLPLAVSAFIGLVMEKLRVNAFPAQ
;
A
#
# COMPACT_ATOMS: atom_id res chain seq x y z
N MET A 1 21.63 -12.33 3.45
CA MET A 1 20.87 -13.11 2.43
C MET A 1 19.38 -12.98 2.73
N GLY A 2 18.53 -12.84 1.71
CA GLY A 2 17.08 -12.69 1.87
C GLY A 2 16.30 -13.93 1.45
N ARG A 3 15.28 -14.33 2.20
CA ARG A 3 14.28 -15.33 1.76
C ARG A 3 12.93 -14.62 1.61
N GLN A 4 12.33 -14.70 0.43
CA GLN A 4 10.99 -14.18 0.19
C GLN A 4 9.95 -15.02 0.94
N LEU A 5 9.03 -14.35 1.63
CA LEU A 5 7.99 -14.97 2.44
C LEU A 5 6.60 -14.88 1.82
N ILE A 6 6.29 -13.74 1.18
CA ILE A 6 4.97 -13.45 0.63
C ILE A 6 5.14 -13.01 -0.82
N GLU A 7 4.28 -13.53 -1.69
CA GLU A 7 4.15 -13.12 -3.09
C GLU A 7 3.43 -11.76 -3.15
N GLU A 8 3.82 -10.92 -4.10
CA GLU A 8 3.28 -9.58 -4.43
C GLU A 8 2.06 -9.12 -3.61
N ALA A 9 2.29 -8.32 -2.57
CA ALA A 9 1.21 -7.67 -1.84
C ALA A 9 0.76 -6.44 -2.63
N ARG A 10 -0.42 -6.46 -3.22
CA ARG A 10 -0.94 -5.32 -3.98
C ARG A 10 -1.27 -4.16 -3.03
N ASP A 11 -0.68 -2.99 -3.27
CA ASP A 11 -1.12 -1.75 -2.66
C ASP A 11 -2.32 -1.20 -3.45
N GLY A 12 -3.27 -0.58 -2.75
CA GLY A 12 -4.43 0.06 -3.36
C GLY A 12 -4.50 1.54 -2.98
N MET A 13 -4.90 2.38 -3.95
CA MET A 13 -5.29 3.75 -3.66
C MET A 13 -6.71 3.76 -3.09
N VAL A 14 -6.91 4.48 -1.99
CA VAL A 14 -8.19 4.53 -1.28
C VAL A 14 -8.46 5.92 -0.72
N ALA A 15 -9.75 6.23 -0.60
CA ALA A 15 -10.26 7.42 0.07
C ALA A 15 -11.47 7.07 0.94
N SER A 16 -11.82 7.92 1.90
CA SER A 16 -13.08 7.77 2.61
C SER A 16 -14.25 8.29 1.75
N PRO A 17 -15.47 7.72 1.91
CA PRO A 17 -16.66 8.23 1.25
C PRO A 17 -16.90 9.73 1.51
N ALA A 18 -16.62 10.20 2.72
CA ALA A 18 -16.79 11.61 3.10
C ALA A 18 -15.87 12.56 2.30
N TYR A 19 -14.64 12.14 2.04
CA TYR A 19 -13.72 12.90 1.19
C TYR A 19 -14.22 12.95 -0.26
N LEU A 20 -14.64 11.81 -0.82
CA LEU A 20 -15.13 11.73 -2.20
C LEU A 20 -16.45 12.50 -2.39
N ALA A 21 -17.30 12.56 -1.37
CA ALA A 21 -18.53 13.36 -1.42
C ALA A 21 -18.27 14.87 -1.55
N THR A 22 -17.11 15.34 -1.08
CA THR A 22 -16.74 16.76 -1.11
C THR A 22 -15.84 17.11 -2.29
N HIS A 23 -14.93 16.21 -2.70
CA HIS A 23 -13.93 16.47 -3.73
C HIS A 23 -14.19 15.75 -5.06
N GLY A 24 -15.18 14.85 -5.11
CA GLY A 24 -15.42 14.00 -6.27
C GLY A 24 -14.48 12.79 -6.35
N MET A 25 -14.78 11.92 -7.31
CA MET A 25 -13.97 10.74 -7.62
C MET A 25 -12.95 11.10 -8.71
N PRO A 26 -11.64 10.88 -8.51
CA PRO A 26 -10.66 11.09 -9.56
C PRO A 26 -10.85 10.05 -10.68
N ASP A 27 -10.71 10.51 -11.91
CA ASP A 27 -10.92 9.73 -13.14
C ASP A 27 -9.59 9.31 -13.80
N SER A 28 -8.49 10.00 -13.50
CA SER A 28 -7.15 9.69 -14.00
C SER A 28 -6.06 9.91 -12.93
N LEU A 29 -4.84 9.40 -13.18
CA LEU A 29 -3.70 9.69 -12.29
C LEU A 29 -3.39 11.18 -12.23
N GLU A 30 -3.51 11.90 -13.35
CA GLU A 30 -3.26 13.34 -13.43
C GLU A 30 -4.24 14.13 -12.56
N SER A 31 -5.50 13.69 -12.48
CA SER A 31 -6.51 14.32 -11.62
C SER A 31 -6.14 14.29 -10.14
N LEU A 32 -5.26 13.37 -9.70
CA LEU A 32 -4.77 13.32 -8.32
C LEU A 32 -4.00 14.58 -7.92
N GLN A 33 -3.48 15.36 -8.87
CA GLN A 33 -2.85 16.65 -8.56
C GLN A 33 -3.82 17.68 -8.00
N ALA A 34 -5.13 17.54 -8.30
CA ALA A 34 -6.19 18.38 -7.76
C ALA A 34 -6.77 17.84 -6.44
N HIS A 35 -6.32 16.67 -5.99
CA HIS A 35 -6.77 16.03 -4.76
C HIS A 35 -5.72 16.13 -3.65
N ASP A 36 -6.20 16.25 -2.42
CA ASP A 36 -5.36 16.06 -1.25
C ASP A 36 -4.90 14.59 -1.17
N CYS A 37 -3.61 14.40 -0.98
CA CYS A 37 -2.99 13.09 -0.78
C CYS A 37 -2.36 12.98 0.60
N ALA A 38 -2.58 11.83 1.25
CA ALA A 38 -1.90 11.43 2.47
C ALA A 38 -0.79 10.45 2.09
N SER A 39 0.47 10.91 2.15
CA SER A 39 1.63 10.12 1.72
C SER A 39 2.72 10.02 2.78
N ALA A 40 3.63 9.07 2.59
CA ALA A 40 4.85 9.03 3.38
C ALA A 40 5.70 10.26 3.10
N ALA A 41 6.21 10.90 4.16
CA ALA A 41 7.06 12.09 4.04
C ALA A 41 8.27 11.78 3.15
N TYR A 42 8.40 12.50 2.04
CA TYR A 42 9.61 12.50 1.23
C TYR A 42 10.37 13.80 1.46
N PRO A 43 11.71 13.78 1.63
CA PRO A 43 12.51 14.99 1.72
C PRO A 43 12.28 15.85 0.46
N GLY A 44 11.75 17.07 0.62
CA GLY A 44 11.43 17.97 -0.49
C GLY A 44 9.93 18.19 -0.78
N GLY A 45 9.02 17.62 0.02
CA GLY A 45 7.60 18.02 0.06
C GLY A 45 6.71 17.52 -1.09
N SER A 46 7.29 16.91 -2.13
CA SER A 46 6.56 16.22 -3.19
C SER A 46 6.82 14.72 -3.12
N THR A 47 5.78 13.92 -3.32
CA THR A 47 5.88 12.46 -3.39
C THR A 47 5.51 12.01 -4.79
N THR A 48 6.32 11.14 -5.38
CA THR A 48 5.99 10.48 -6.65
C THR A 48 5.47 9.07 -6.37
N TRP A 49 4.25 8.78 -6.83
CA TRP A 49 3.76 7.41 -6.88
C TRP A 49 4.06 6.81 -8.25
N ARG A 50 4.60 5.60 -8.22
CA ARG A 50 4.90 4.80 -9.39
C ARG A 50 3.88 3.69 -9.52
N MET A 51 3.05 3.75 -10.54
CA MET A 51 1.86 2.91 -10.70
C MET A 51 1.91 2.14 -12.01
N LEU A 52 1.69 0.83 -11.95
CA LEU A 52 1.44 -0.01 -13.12
C LEU A 52 -0.02 0.20 -13.55
N GLY A 53 -0.20 0.71 -14.77
CA GLY A 53 -1.51 0.95 -15.37
C GLY A 53 -2.07 -0.27 -16.11
N PRO A 54 -3.33 -0.18 -16.57
CA PRO A 54 -3.98 -1.26 -17.34
C PRO A 54 -3.34 -1.50 -18.72
N ASP A 55 -2.54 -0.55 -19.21
CA ASP A 55 -1.75 -0.64 -20.44
C ASP A 55 -0.41 -1.40 -20.23
N ALA A 56 -0.21 -2.01 -19.06
CA ALA A 56 1.02 -2.65 -18.63
C ALA A 56 2.25 -1.72 -18.63
N LYS A 57 2.04 -0.40 -18.57
CA LYS A 57 3.11 0.59 -18.45
C LYS A 57 3.17 1.15 -17.05
N ILE A 58 4.36 1.65 -16.71
CA ILE A 58 4.61 2.36 -15.48
C ILE A 58 4.32 3.84 -15.69
N HIS A 59 3.50 4.40 -14.82
CA HIS A 59 3.11 5.80 -14.78
C HIS A 59 3.61 6.41 -13.47
N ASP A 60 4.39 7.48 -13.56
CA ASP A 60 4.85 8.24 -12.41
C ASP A 60 3.95 9.47 -12.23
N VAL A 61 3.30 9.60 -11.08
CA VAL A 61 2.45 10.74 -10.73
C VAL A 61 3.05 11.48 -9.54
N GLN A 62 3.29 12.77 -9.70
CA GLN A 62 3.74 13.64 -8.62
C GLN A 62 2.53 14.24 -7.90
N LEU A 63 2.54 14.15 -6.58
CA LEU A 63 1.41 14.51 -5.73
C LEU A 63 1.78 15.62 -4.77
N SER A 64 0.81 16.49 -4.52
CA SER A 64 0.85 17.46 -3.42
C SER A 64 0.39 16.77 -2.14
N SER A 65 1.33 16.46 -1.25
CA SER A 65 1.01 15.84 0.03
C SER A 65 0.68 16.90 1.07
N ARG A 66 -0.60 16.98 1.47
CA ARG A 66 -1.06 17.86 2.55
C ARG A 66 -0.89 17.26 3.94
N PHE A 67 -0.84 15.94 4.02
CA PHE A 67 -0.61 15.21 5.26
C PHE A 67 0.49 14.18 5.05
N ASN A 68 1.56 14.30 5.84
CA ASN A 68 2.71 13.42 5.77
C ASN A 68 2.82 12.59 7.04
N ALA A 69 2.92 11.27 6.91
CA ALA A 69 3.17 10.39 8.05
C ALA A 69 4.15 9.26 7.69
N ASN A 70 4.98 8.87 8.64
CA ASN A 70 6.02 7.86 8.44
C ASN A 70 5.55 6.41 8.66
N THR A 71 4.25 6.18 8.88
CA THR A 71 3.69 4.83 9.04
C THR A 71 2.40 4.66 8.23
N ALA A 72 2.22 3.47 7.65
CA ALA A 72 0.99 3.14 6.91
C ALA A 72 -0.27 3.20 7.80
N GLN A 73 -0.14 2.91 9.10
CA GLN A 73 -1.26 2.99 10.05
C GLN A 73 -1.71 4.43 10.32
N ALA A 74 -0.77 5.39 10.38
CA ALA A 74 -1.11 6.80 10.49
C ALA A 74 -1.78 7.31 9.21
N LEU A 75 -1.27 6.93 8.03
CA LEU A 75 -1.89 7.26 6.75
C LEU A 75 -3.31 6.71 6.65
N ARG A 76 -3.54 5.44 7.02
CA ARG A 76 -4.88 4.84 7.09
C ARG A 76 -5.84 5.66 7.95
N LYS A 77 -5.42 6.05 9.15
CA LYS A 77 -6.25 6.85 10.06
C LYS A 77 -6.58 8.22 9.47
N ALA A 78 -5.62 8.87 8.81
CA ALA A 78 -5.83 10.14 8.14
C ALA A 78 -6.83 10.02 6.97
N THR A 79 -6.68 8.99 6.14
CA THR A 79 -7.62 8.70 5.03
C THR A 79 -9.03 8.46 5.53
N LEU A 80 -9.19 7.65 6.60
CA LEU A 80 -10.48 7.40 7.24
C LEU A 80 -11.11 8.69 7.79
N ALA A 81 -10.29 9.61 8.30
CA ALA A 81 -10.74 10.92 8.76
C ALA A 81 -10.98 11.93 7.62
N GLY A 82 -10.80 11.53 6.35
CA GLY A 82 -11.08 12.37 5.19
C GLY A 82 -9.98 13.35 4.80
N LEU A 83 -8.72 13.11 5.22
CA LEU A 83 -7.58 13.96 4.86
C LEU A 83 -7.01 13.69 3.45
N GLY A 84 -7.77 13.01 2.58
CA GLY A 84 -7.38 12.76 1.20
C GLY A 84 -7.18 11.29 0.84
N ILE A 85 -6.55 11.09 -0.32
CA ILE A 85 -6.28 9.79 -0.94
C ILE A 85 -4.95 9.23 -0.42
N ALA A 86 -4.90 7.95 -0.07
CA ALA A 86 -3.66 7.29 0.30
C ALA A 86 -3.43 6.01 -0.50
N LEU A 87 -2.15 5.70 -0.72
CA LEU A 87 -1.69 4.42 -1.24
C LEU A 87 -1.31 3.53 -0.06
N LEU A 88 -2.08 2.46 0.17
CA LEU A 88 -1.96 1.62 1.36
C LEU A 88 -1.90 0.13 1.01
N PRO A 89 -1.19 -0.70 1.81
CA PRO A 89 -1.18 -2.15 1.64
C PRO A 89 -2.59 -2.73 1.77
N ALA A 90 -3.00 -3.59 0.83
CA ALA A 90 -4.33 -4.21 0.86
C ALA A 90 -4.62 -4.98 2.15
N THR A 91 -3.60 -5.57 2.78
CA THR A 91 -3.73 -6.28 4.07
C THR A 91 -4.17 -5.36 5.20
N LEU A 92 -3.73 -4.10 5.17
CA LEU A 92 -4.00 -3.11 6.21
C LEU A 92 -5.43 -2.53 6.10
N ILE A 93 -5.94 -2.38 4.87
CA ILE A 93 -7.22 -1.71 4.59
C ILE A 93 -8.38 -2.66 4.29
N ARG A 94 -8.14 -3.98 4.27
CA ARG A 94 -9.14 -5.01 3.94
C ARG A 94 -10.44 -4.88 4.72
N ALA A 95 -10.33 -4.67 6.04
CA ALA A 95 -11.51 -4.54 6.90
C ALA A 95 -12.28 -3.25 6.61
N ASP A 96 -11.58 -2.16 6.28
CA ASP A 96 -12.20 -0.87 5.98
C ASP A 96 -12.96 -0.90 4.66
N LEU A 97 -12.36 -1.53 3.65
CA LEU A 97 -13.01 -1.74 2.35
C LEU A 97 -14.28 -2.58 2.50
N ARG A 98 -14.20 -3.69 3.24
CA ARG A 98 -15.35 -4.56 3.50
C ARG A 98 -16.48 -3.84 4.25
N ASN A 99 -16.13 -2.95 5.16
CA ASN A 99 -17.09 -2.19 5.96
C ASN A 99 -17.54 -0.89 5.27
N GLY A 100 -17.08 -0.60 4.04
CA GLY A 100 -17.40 0.64 3.32
C GLY A 100 -16.83 1.91 3.93
N LEU A 101 -15.87 1.80 4.86
CA LEU A 101 -15.21 2.96 5.49
C LEU A 101 -14.18 3.60 4.56
N LEU A 102 -13.64 2.80 3.64
CA LEU A 102 -12.78 3.23 2.54
C LEU A 102 -13.31 2.69 1.23
N VAL A 103 -13.09 3.43 0.16
CA VAL A 103 -13.47 3.07 -1.21
C VAL A 103 -12.21 3.02 -2.07
N PRO A 104 -12.03 1.99 -2.92
CA PRO A 104 -10.95 1.95 -3.89
C PRO A 104 -11.05 3.11 -4.87
N VAL A 105 -9.93 3.74 -5.15
CA VAL A 105 -9.79 4.83 -6.11
C VAL A 105 -8.84 4.39 -7.21
N LEU A 106 -9.17 4.65 -8.48
CA LEU A 106 -8.30 4.33 -9.62
C LEU A 106 -7.77 2.88 -9.55
N ALA A 107 -8.65 1.90 -9.24
CA ALA A 107 -8.29 0.52 -8.92
C ALA A 107 -7.58 -0.24 -10.06
N GLN A 108 -7.66 0.28 -11.29
CA GLN A 108 -6.90 -0.20 -12.45
C GLN A 108 -5.40 0.06 -12.36
N TYR A 109 -4.97 0.95 -11.46
CA TYR A 109 -3.57 1.27 -11.20
C TYR A 109 -3.10 0.58 -9.92
N GLN A 110 -2.01 -0.18 -10.03
CA GLN A 110 -1.44 -0.92 -8.90
C GLN A 110 -0.01 -0.50 -8.66
N ARG A 111 0.42 -0.44 -7.40
CA ARG A 111 1.84 -0.30 -7.11
C ARG A 111 2.52 -1.66 -7.29
N THR A 112 3.60 -1.69 -8.06
CA THR A 112 4.49 -2.86 -8.12
C THR A 112 5.12 -3.02 -6.73
N SER A 113 4.70 -4.06 -6.01
CA SER A 113 5.19 -4.36 -4.67
C SER A 113 6.34 -5.35 -4.75
N HIS A 114 7.45 -5.02 -4.09
CA HIS A 114 8.49 -5.99 -3.82
C HIS A 114 8.03 -6.78 -2.60
N GLY A 115 7.74 -8.07 -2.76
CA GLY A 115 7.15 -8.93 -1.73
C GLY A 115 7.88 -8.89 -0.37
N LEU A 116 7.32 -9.54 0.64
CA LEU A 116 7.94 -9.54 1.97
C LEU A 116 9.20 -10.44 1.97
N HIS A 117 10.33 -9.95 2.47
CA HIS A 117 11.57 -10.72 2.61
C HIS A 117 12.04 -10.78 4.07
N VAL A 118 12.56 -11.93 4.51
CA VAL A 118 13.34 -12.04 5.75
C VAL A 118 14.80 -11.92 5.42
N LEU A 119 15.45 -10.93 6.04
CA LEU A 119 16.88 -10.71 5.95
C LEU A 119 17.58 -11.33 7.15
N TYR A 120 18.63 -12.09 6.89
CA TYR A 120 19.50 -12.63 7.93
C TYR A 120 20.98 -12.57 7.50
N PRO A 121 21.91 -12.42 8.46
CA PRO A 121 23.31 -12.05 8.18
C PRO A 121 24.06 -13.07 7.32
N SER A 122 23.90 -14.36 7.58
CA SER A 122 24.58 -15.45 6.83
C SER A 122 23.71 -16.71 6.74
N ARG A 123 23.88 -17.49 5.67
CA ARG A 123 23.30 -18.85 5.53
C ARG A 123 24.12 -19.92 6.26
N GLN A 124 25.38 -19.64 6.58
CA GLN A 124 26.23 -20.55 7.34
C GLN A 124 25.90 -20.41 8.82
N GLN A 125 25.56 -21.53 9.47
CA GLN A 125 25.22 -21.62 10.89
C GLN A 125 23.96 -20.84 11.32
N LEU A 126 22.84 -20.98 10.59
CA LEU A 126 21.55 -20.53 11.12
C LEU A 126 21.19 -21.34 12.38
N PRO A 127 21.06 -20.71 13.56
CA PRO A 127 20.65 -21.42 14.76
C PRO A 127 19.26 -22.05 14.56
N LEU A 128 19.04 -23.22 15.17
CA LEU A 128 17.80 -23.98 15.02
C LEU A 128 16.56 -23.13 15.37
N ALA A 129 16.66 -22.29 16.40
CA ALA A 129 15.61 -21.37 16.82
C ALA A 129 15.23 -20.35 15.74
N VAL A 130 16.20 -19.82 14.99
CA VAL A 130 15.94 -18.87 13.90
C VAL A 130 15.26 -19.59 12.73
N SER A 131 15.70 -20.80 12.40
CA SER A 131 15.05 -21.62 11.36
C SER A 131 13.61 -21.97 11.73
N ALA A 132 13.37 -22.37 12.99
CA ALA A 132 12.04 -22.66 13.50
C ALA A 132 11.13 -21.42 13.50
N PHE A 133 11.66 -20.26 13.90
CA PHE A 133 10.93 -18.99 13.83
C PHE A 133 10.56 -18.61 12.38
N ILE A 134 11.50 -18.72 11.43
CA ILE A 134 11.22 -18.47 10.02
C ILE A 134 10.15 -19.44 9.51
N GLY A 135 10.20 -20.71 9.90
CA GLY A 135 9.18 -21.71 9.58
C GLY A 135 7.79 -21.32 10.10
N LEU A 136 7.71 -20.91 11.37
CA LEU A 136 6.47 -20.46 12.00
C LEU A 136 5.91 -19.20 11.34
N VAL A 137 6.77 -18.21 11.06
CA VAL A 137 6.38 -16.97 10.38
C VAL A 137 5.86 -17.26 8.98
N MET A 138 6.52 -18.16 8.23
CA MET A 138 6.05 -18.60 6.91
C MET A 138 4.67 -19.26 6.97
N GLU A 139 4.44 -20.13 7.95
CA GLU A 139 3.15 -20.78 8.15
C GLU A 139 2.05 -19.76 8.46
N LYS A 140 2.30 -18.83 9.39
CA LYS A 140 1.33 -17.81 9.80
C LYS A 140 1.02 -16.80 8.71
N LEU A 141 1.99 -16.48 7.85
CA LEU A 141 1.82 -15.50 6.77
C LEU A 141 1.21 -16.10 5.49
N ARG A 142 1.27 -17.43 5.29
CA ARG A 142 0.65 -18.12 4.15
C ARG A 142 -0.90 -18.08 4.15
N VAL A 143 -1.54 -17.64 5.23
CA VAL A 143 -3.00 -17.70 5.42
C VAL A 143 -3.78 -16.57 4.74
N ASN A 144 -3.18 -15.71 3.90
CA ASN A 144 -3.93 -14.60 3.27
C ASN A 144 -3.69 -14.37 1.76
N ALA A 145 -3.15 -15.35 1.03
CA ALA A 145 -3.15 -15.32 -0.43
C ALA A 145 -4.60 -15.46 -0.94
N PHE A 146 -5.16 -14.38 -1.46
CA PHE A 146 -6.49 -14.42 -2.08
C PHE A 146 -6.46 -15.29 -3.35
N PRO A 147 -7.50 -16.09 -3.62
CA PRO A 147 -7.77 -16.57 -4.96
C PRO A 147 -8.27 -15.41 -5.82
N ALA A 148 -7.80 -15.36 -7.06
CA ALA A 148 -8.38 -14.51 -8.09
C ALA A 148 -9.82 -14.96 -8.37
N GLN A 149 -10.77 -14.03 -8.26
CA GLN A 149 -12.06 -14.10 -8.95
C GLN A 149 -12.24 -12.78 -9.70
#